data_AF-A0A0G4ILZ0-F1
#
_entry.id   AF-A0A0G4ILZ0-F1
#
_cell.length_a   1.000
_cell.length_b   1.000
_cell.length_c   1.000
_cell.angle_alpha   90.00
_cell.angle_beta   90.00
_cell.angle_gamma   90.00
#
_symmetry.space_group_name_H-M   'P 1'
#
loop_
_entity.id
_entity.type
_entity.pdbx_description
1 polymer ?
#
loop_
_entity_poly.entity_id
_entity_poly.type
_entity_poly.pdbx_seq_one_letter_code
_entity_poly.pdbx_strand_id
1 'polypeptide(L)'
;MTSLSIGAVILLCLGPVSTFGNVVFPFSRGAAQNLSIYSPAVSRFLGPQVDDRLAPVVLPVYVFRGDTCNPDNIDEDVVRDRAIVIAGNRACSYTRRFVSLATKGAAAILDTPASDAQPGRYVHFRDGSESEWHRRHPMLLVELDCGLRAVDVIMKEADSPAGLTVRITIDSNEWIGTFAAWPYQVFVRWVPSIIFGIAGVAGAYFLAVHFLLINDRFVASTVEKRRTWRRRIASVVNGFVSGHLIALAFDTVASATMSVVIGVTGFYSTSNAPAWVTLFFTMQMSGWAFVATFVSSIVWVQRLERIIPRSRRRYCWRLISLLHGDHPRVTIVACLVFFLLEVAIDIWYATWQNWRSRWFPFAPLVAGIFALLELILGANFLVGTGRYLYEVSKTTIDQRDTAVHRVLRRIWWCALLIGLSMMLYVVCGVAMIAFYKWAFRPTGWTVVWGTGSIARATGCLARVFVFQPRPRRRARQQHLTIQGKSDSLRMRSTSEA
;
A
#
# COMPACT_ATOMS: atom_id res chain seq x y z
N MET A 1 27.16 -13.83 -7.16
CA MET A 1 26.62 -14.91 -6.29
C MET A 1 25.21 -14.61 -5.74
N THR A 2 24.36 -13.80 -6.41
CA THR A 2 23.08 -13.32 -5.83
C THR A 2 21.85 -13.44 -6.72
N SER A 3 21.94 -14.05 -7.90
CA SER A 3 20.78 -14.24 -8.81
C SER A 3 20.07 -15.58 -8.62
N LEU A 4 20.71 -16.57 -7.98
CA LEU A 4 20.15 -17.91 -7.76
C LEU A 4 19.21 -18.02 -6.54
N SER A 5 19.17 -17.01 -5.67
CA SER A 5 18.44 -17.07 -4.40
C SER A 5 16.96 -16.66 -4.51
N ILE A 6 16.61 -15.77 -5.45
CA ILE A 6 15.23 -15.28 -5.61
C ILE A 6 14.35 -16.32 -6.31
N GLY A 7 14.89 -16.98 -7.35
CA GLY A 7 14.17 -18.05 -8.06
C GLY A 7 13.87 -19.27 -7.17
N ALA A 8 14.81 -19.65 -6.30
CA ALA A 8 14.63 -20.76 -5.37
C ALA A 8 13.57 -20.48 -4.28
N VAL A 9 13.48 -19.23 -3.80
CA VAL A 9 12.44 -18.82 -2.83
C VAL A 9 11.05 -18.78 -3.47
N ILE A 10 10.95 -18.39 -4.75
CA ILE A 10 9.69 -18.42 -5.51
C ILE A 10 9.23 -19.88 -5.73
N LEU A 11 10.16 -20.80 -6.00
CA LEU A 11 9.86 -22.23 -6.20
C LEU A 11 9.44 -22.95 -4.90
N LEU A 12 10.03 -22.58 -3.75
CA LEU A 12 9.66 -23.14 -2.43
C LEU A 12 8.26 -22.74 -1.94
N CYS A 13 7.62 -21.74 -2.58
CA CYS A 13 6.26 -21.31 -2.24
C CYS A 13 5.17 -22.02 -3.07
N LEU A 14 5.53 -22.91 -4.00
CA LEU A 14 4.58 -23.58 -4.90
C LEU A 14 4.19 -24.96 -4.38
N GLY A 15 3.54 -25.00 -3.21
CA GLY A 15 2.79 -26.19 -2.80
C GLY A 15 1.43 -26.19 -3.51
N PRO A 16 1.06 -27.21 -4.30
CA PRO A 16 -0.32 -27.37 -4.73
C PRO A 16 -1.14 -27.77 -3.51
N VAL A 17 -1.94 -26.87 -2.98
CA VAL A 17 -3.05 -27.26 -2.10
C VAL A 17 -4.20 -27.61 -3.01
N SER A 18 -4.44 -28.91 -3.18
CA SER A 18 -5.66 -29.40 -3.80
C SER A 18 -6.80 -29.23 -2.81
N THR A 19 -7.65 -28.24 -3.04
CA THR A 19 -8.86 -28.03 -2.25
C THR A 19 -9.99 -28.87 -2.82
N PHE A 20 -10.57 -29.73 -1.97
CA PHE A 20 -11.83 -30.40 -2.25
C PHE A 20 -12.97 -29.43 -1.92
N GLY A 21 -14.04 -29.42 -2.73
CA GLY A 21 -15.20 -28.58 -2.48
C GLY A 21 -16.22 -29.27 -1.58
N ASN A 22 -16.58 -28.68 -0.45
CA ASN A 22 -17.48 -29.31 0.52
C ASN A 22 -18.90 -28.75 0.55
N VAL A 23 -19.20 -27.68 -0.21
CA VAL A 23 -20.59 -27.32 -0.58
C VAL A 23 -20.97 -28.11 -1.82
N VAL A 24 -21.99 -28.97 -1.70
CA VAL A 24 -22.46 -29.84 -2.78
C VAL A 24 -23.95 -29.62 -3.02
N PHE A 25 -24.38 -29.73 -4.27
CA PHE A 25 -25.80 -29.70 -4.68
C PHE A 25 -26.26 -31.09 -5.11
N PRO A 26 -26.46 -32.03 -4.15
CA PRO A 26 -26.66 -33.45 -4.46
C PRO A 26 -28.03 -33.75 -5.07
N PHE A 27 -29.02 -32.89 -4.86
CA PHE A 27 -30.41 -33.12 -5.28
C PHE A 27 -30.85 -32.22 -6.44
N SER A 28 -29.94 -31.45 -7.04
CA SER A 28 -30.27 -30.70 -8.26
C SER A 28 -30.54 -31.67 -9.41
N ARG A 29 -31.56 -31.35 -10.22
CA ARG A 29 -31.89 -32.05 -11.47
C ARG A 29 -31.35 -31.33 -12.71
N GLY A 30 -30.57 -30.26 -12.50
CA GLY A 30 -30.10 -29.34 -13.54
C GLY A 30 -28.57 -29.30 -13.67
N ALA A 31 -28.06 -28.18 -14.16
CA ALA A 31 -26.64 -27.93 -14.36
C ALA A 31 -25.85 -27.80 -13.05
N ALA A 32 -26.51 -27.59 -11.90
CA ALA A 32 -25.87 -27.63 -10.59
C ALA A 32 -25.73 -29.05 -10.01
N GLN A 33 -26.25 -30.09 -10.67
CA GLN A 33 -26.19 -31.45 -10.13
C GLN A 33 -24.76 -31.89 -9.84
N ASN A 34 -24.50 -32.31 -8.59
CA ASN A 34 -23.18 -32.71 -8.09
C ASN A 34 -22.08 -31.64 -8.21
N LEU A 35 -22.46 -30.37 -8.40
CA LEU A 35 -21.50 -29.27 -8.33
C LEU A 35 -20.94 -29.23 -6.89
N SER A 36 -19.62 -29.35 -6.79
CA SER A 36 -18.86 -29.30 -5.55
C SER A 36 -18.01 -28.03 -5.57
N ILE A 37 -18.21 -27.17 -4.57
CA ILE A 37 -17.61 -25.83 -4.51
C ILE A 37 -16.81 -25.71 -3.22
N TYR A 38 -15.57 -25.22 -3.33
CA TYR A 38 -14.75 -24.85 -2.18
C TYR A 38 -15.38 -23.64 -1.47
N SER A 39 -15.56 -23.75 -0.17
CA SER A 39 -16.48 -22.91 0.60
C SER A 39 -15.99 -22.66 2.04
N PRO A 40 -14.86 -21.95 2.22
CA PRO A 40 -14.36 -21.63 3.54
C PRO A 40 -15.27 -20.63 4.24
N ALA A 41 -15.16 -20.56 5.57
CA ALA A 41 -15.79 -19.49 6.33
C ALA A 41 -15.24 -18.11 5.90
N VAL A 42 -16.13 -17.13 5.73
CA VAL A 42 -15.76 -15.76 5.30
C VAL A 42 -14.80 -15.11 6.30
N SER A 43 -15.10 -15.26 7.59
CA SER A 43 -14.37 -14.67 8.70
C SER A 43 -14.35 -15.65 9.87
N ARG A 44 -13.24 -15.68 10.61
CA ARG A 44 -13.13 -16.50 11.83
C ARG A 44 -13.98 -15.99 13.00
N PHE A 45 -14.67 -14.87 12.80
CA PHE A 45 -15.46 -14.18 13.82
C PHE A 45 -16.97 -14.36 13.64
N LEU A 46 -17.42 -15.01 12.56
CA LEU A 46 -18.84 -15.11 12.23
C LEU A 46 -19.19 -16.58 11.99
N GLY A 47 -20.13 -17.08 12.79
CA GLY A 47 -20.65 -18.44 12.68
C GLY A 47 -19.60 -19.53 12.96
N PRO A 48 -20.00 -20.79 12.76
CA PRO A 48 -19.14 -21.94 12.98
C PRO A 48 -17.93 -21.98 12.04
N GLN A 49 -16.89 -22.73 12.42
CA GLN A 49 -15.65 -22.93 11.65
C GLN A 49 -15.37 -24.42 11.48
N VAL A 50 -14.42 -24.75 10.60
CA VAL A 50 -14.05 -26.15 10.30
C VAL A 50 -13.68 -26.95 11.56
N ASP A 51 -12.99 -26.32 12.51
CA ASP A 51 -12.53 -26.96 13.75
C ASP A 51 -13.67 -27.31 14.72
N ASP A 52 -14.88 -26.76 14.53
CA ASP A 52 -16.04 -27.07 15.36
C ASP A 52 -16.65 -28.44 15.02
N ARG A 53 -16.19 -29.10 13.95
CA ARG A 53 -16.60 -30.46 13.54
C ARG A 53 -18.11 -30.65 13.44
N LEU A 54 -18.80 -29.65 12.90
CA LEU A 54 -20.25 -29.75 12.68
C LEU A 54 -20.58 -30.85 11.68
N ALA A 55 -21.71 -31.53 11.93
CA ALA A 55 -22.28 -32.44 10.96
C ALA A 55 -22.72 -31.65 9.70
N PRO A 56 -22.62 -32.25 8.49
CA PRO A 56 -23.12 -31.62 7.28
C PRO A 56 -24.59 -31.24 7.40
N VAL A 57 -24.94 -30.03 6.97
CA VAL A 57 -26.33 -29.53 7.03
C VAL A 57 -26.93 -29.56 5.62
N VAL A 58 -28.15 -30.06 5.48
CA VAL A 58 -28.89 -30.09 4.22
C VAL A 58 -30.03 -29.08 4.31
N LEU A 59 -30.05 -28.08 3.43
CA LEU A 59 -30.98 -26.96 3.49
C LEU A 59 -31.57 -26.64 2.11
N PRO A 60 -32.84 -26.20 2.05
CA PRO A 60 -33.36 -25.56 0.85
C PRO A 60 -32.66 -24.21 0.65
N VAL A 61 -32.34 -23.90 -0.61
CA VAL A 61 -31.71 -22.64 -1.00
C VAL A 61 -32.78 -21.61 -1.35
N TYR A 62 -32.60 -20.39 -0.85
CA TYR A 62 -33.44 -19.24 -1.20
C TYR A 62 -32.59 -18.08 -1.69
N VAL A 63 -33.00 -17.45 -2.79
CA VAL A 63 -32.32 -16.28 -3.38
C VAL A 63 -32.92 -15.00 -2.80
N PHE A 64 -32.21 -14.37 -1.88
CA PHE A 64 -32.66 -13.12 -1.28
C PHE A 64 -32.25 -11.91 -2.13
N ARG A 65 -33.26 -11.18 -2.64
CA ARG A 65 -33.09 -9.99 -3.51
C ARG A 65 -33.24 -8.65 -2.79
N GLY A 66 -33.65 -8.66 -1.52
CA GLY A 66 -33.87 -7.45 -0.73
C GLY A 66 -32.58 -6.81 -0.19
N ASP A 67 -32.75 -5.90 0.77
CA ASP A 67 -31.64 -5.29 1.50
C ASP A 67 -31.32 -6.05 2.79
N THR A 68 -30.18 -6.75 2.80
CA THR A 68 -29.71 -7.54 3.95
C THR A 68 -29.22 -6.68 5.12
N CYS A 69 -29.10 -5.36 4.92
CA CYS A 69 -28.59 -4.43 5.92
C CYS A 69 -29.67 -3.96 6.92
N ASN A 70 -30.94 -4.05 6.51
CA ASN A 70 -32.09 -3.74 7.35
C ASN A 70 -32.88 -5.02 7.69
N PRO A 71 -32.89 -5.47 8.96
CA PRO A 71 -33.65 -6.66 9.35
C PRO A 71 -35.16 -6.50 9.10
N ASP A 72 -35.70 -5.28 9.11
CA ASP A 72 -37.14 -5.06 8.86
C ASP A 72 -37.55 -5.39 7.42
N ASN A 73 -36.60 -5.38 6.49
CA ASN A 73 -36.82 -5.74 5.09
C ASN A 73 -36.72 -7.26 4.84
N ILE A 74 -36.48 -8.05 5.89
CA ILE A 74 -36.31 -9.49 5.81
C ILE A 74 -37.54 -10.15 6.45
N ASP A 75 -38.34 -10.79 5.59
CA ASP A 75 -39.45 -11.63 6.01
C ASP A 75 -38.92 -12.93 6.62
N GLU A 76 -39.31 -13.19 7.87
CA GLU A 76 -38.86 -14.34 8.64
C GLU A 76 -39.34 -15.65 8.02
N ASP A 77 -40.59 -15.71 7.55
CA ASP A 77 -41.20 -16.92 7.01
C ASP A 77 -40.51 -17.38 5.71
N VAL A 78 -39.84 -16.45 5.04
CA VAL A 78 -39.13 -16.70 3.78
C VAL A 78 -37.71 -17.21 4.03
N VAL A 79 -37.04 -16.77 5.10
CA VAL A 79 -35.62 -17.07 5.34
C VAL A 79 -35.37 -18.14 6.40
N ARG A 80 -36.34 -18.38 7.28
CA ARG A 80 -36.22 -19.33 8.39
C ARG A 80 -35.86 -20.73 7.89
N ASP A 81 -34.83 -21.33 8.50
CA ASP A 81 -34.32 -22.68 8.21
C ASP A 81 -33.87 -22.88 6.75
N ARG A 82 -33.50 -21.80 6.05
CA ARG A 82 -33.00 -21.86 4.67
C ARG A 82 -31.53 -21.43 4.55
N ALA A 83 -30.90 -21.87 3.47
CA ALA A 83 -29.61 -21.37 3.01
C ALA A 83 -29.84 -20.17 2.08
N ILE A 84 -29.33 -19.00 2.47
CA ILE A 84 -29.59 -17.74 1.78
C ILE A 84 -28.45 -17.41 0.82
N VAL A 85 -28.78 -17.32 -0.47
CA VAL A 85 -27.90 -16.76 -1.51
C VAL A 85 -28.30 -15.30 -1.71
N ILE A 86 -27.39 -14.36 -1.45
CA ILE A 86 -27.74 -12.93 -1.49
C ILE A 86 -27.59 -12.41 -2.92
N ALA A 87 -28.68 -12.24 -3.67
CA ALA A 87 -28.65 -11.57 -4.98
C ALA A 87 -28.88 -10.05 -4.88
N GLY A 88 -29.41 -9.58 -3.75
CA GLY A 88 -29.80 -8.19 -3.51
C GLY A 88 -28.67 -7.28 -3.02
N ASN A 89 -29.06 -6.22 -2.31
CA ASN A 89 -28.13 -5.23 -1.80
C ASN A 89 -27.22 -5.83 -0.70
N ARG A 90 -25.90 -5.63 -0.86
CA ARG A 90 -24.85 -6.06 0.08
C ARG A 90 -24.06 -4.88 0.66
N ALA A 91 -24.67 -3.70 0.68
CA ALA A 91 -24.08 -2.41 1.07
C ALA A 91 -23.82 -2.26 2.59
N CYS A 92 -23.42 -3.33 3.29
CA CYS A 92 -23.04 -3.28 4.70
C CYS A 92 -22.08 -4.40 5.08
N SER A 93 -21.58 -4.33 6.32
CA SER A 93 -20.58 -5.27 6.84
C SER A 93 -21.05 -6.72 6.86
N TYR A 94 -20.09 -7.65 6.84
CA TYR A 94 -20.41 -9.08 6.95
C TYR A 94 -21.11 -9.35 8.28
N THR A 95 -20.63 -8.73 9.36
CA THR A 95 -21.29 -8.82 10.66
C THR A 95 -22.75 -8.32 10.61
N ARG A 96 -23.02 -7.17 9.98
CA ARG A 96 -24.40 -6.65 9.90
C ARG A 96 -25.32 -7.59 9.12
N ARG A 97 -24.87 -8.10 7.98
CA ARG A 97 -25.64 -9.08 7.17
C ARG A 97 -25.89 -10.37 7.95
N PHE A 98 -24.86 -10.86 8.63
CA PHE A 98 -24.95 -12.04 9.48
C PHE A 98 -26.01 -11.85 10.57
N VAL A 99 -25.94 -10.76 11.32
CA VAL A 99 -26.90 -10.49 12.40
C VAL A 99 -28.33 -10.34 11.87
N SER A 100 -28.54 -9.57 10.79
CA SER A 100 -29.89 -9.37 10.25
C SER A 100 -30.57 -10.65 9.77
N LEU A 101 -29.81 -11.59 9.18
CA LEU A 101 -30.35 -12.88 8.72
C LEU A 101 -30.46 -13.89 9.87
N ALA A 102 -29.51 -13.87 10.81
CA ALA A 102 -29.54 -14.70 12.01
C ALA A 102 -30.78 -14.41 12.87
N THR A 103 -31.10 -13.14 13.09
CA THR A 103 -32.29 -12.75 13.88
C THR A 103 -33.61 -13.15 13.23
N LYS A 104 -33.59 -13.50 11.93
CA LYS A 104 -34.73 -13.99 11.16
C LYS A 104 -34.72 -15.52 10.98
N GLY A 105 -33.84 -16.21 11.69
CA GLY A 105 -33.79 -17.68 11.70
C GLY A 105 -33.17 -18.30 10.45
N ALA A 106 -32.40 -17.56 9.65
CA ALA A 106 -31.64 -18.17 8.56
C ALA A 106 -30.65 -19.21 9.11
N ALA A 107 -30.51 -20.35 8.41
CA ALA A 107 -29.64 -21.45 8.84
C ALA A 107 -28.24 -21.36 8.21
N ALA A 108 -28.13 -20.77 7.02
CA ALA A 108 -26.84 -20.52 6.38
C ALA A 108 -26.88 -19.29 5.46
N ILE A 109 -25.73 -18.66 5.27
CA ILE A 109 -25.48 -17.65 4.25
C ILE A 109 -24.42 -18.19 3.30
N LEU A 110 -24.77 -18.27 2.02
CA LEU A 110 -23.88 -18.58 0.92
C LEU A 110 -23.46 -17.26 0.26
N ASP A 111 -22.38 -16.65 0.76
CA ASP A 111 -21.88 -15.41 0.17
C ASP A 111 -21.20 -15.73 -1.17
N THR A 112 -21.73 -15.15 -2.23
CA THR A 112 -21.18 -15.38 -3.56
C THR A 112 -20.05 -14.38 -3.82
N PRO A 113 -19.01 -14.77 -4.56
CA PRO A 113 -17.93 -13.86 -4.88
C PRO A 113 -18.47 -12.73 -5.78
N ALA A 114 -17.98 -11.50 -5.60
CA ALA A 114 -18.22 -10.44 -6.60
C ALA A 114 -17.07 -10.27 -7.59
N SER A 115 -16.08 -11.16 -7.51
CA SER A 115 -14.93 -11.20 -8.40
C SER A 115 -14.34 -12.61 -8.33
N ASP A 116 -13.69 -13.09 -9.38
CA ASP A 116 -13.08 -14.45 -9.43
C ASP A 116 -11.83 -14.62 -8.51
N ALA A 117 -11.77 -13.91 -7.39
CA ALA A 117 -10.72 -14.01 -6.38
C ALA A 117 -11.02 -15.18 -5.43
N GLN A 118 -9.99 -15.90 -4.98
CA GLN A 118 -10.16 -17.03 -4.08
C GLN A 118 -10.75 -16.57 -2.73
N PRO A 119 -11.78 -17.25 -2.21
CA PRO A 119 -12.44 -16.86 -0.98
C PRO A 119 -11.54 -17.00 0.25
N GLY A 120 -11.96 -16.39 1.35
CA GLY A 120 -11.34 -16.58 2.67
C GLY A 120 -10.19 -15.62 3.00
N ARG A 121 -9.78 -14.73 2.09
CA ARG A 121 -8.75 -13.70 2.36
C ARG A 121 -9.12 -12.74 3.50
N TYR A 122 -10.40 -12.69 3.85
CA TYR A 122 -10.95 -11.86 4.91
C TYR A 122 -11.07 -12.58 6.26
N VAL A 123 -10.39 -13.72 6.44
CA VAL A 123 -10.52 -14.53 7.66
C VAL A 123 -10.26 -13.77 8.96
N HIS A 124 -9.41 -12.74 8.93
CA HIS A 124 -9.09 -11.89 10.08
C HIS A 124 -9.84 -10.55 10.11
N PHE A 125 -10.85 -10.36 9.25
CA PHE A 125 -11.65 -9.13 9.21
C PHE A 125 -12.56 -9.05 10.43
N ARG A 126 -12.23 -8.10 11.31
CA ARG A 126 -13.06 -7.70 12.43
C ARG A 126 -13.84 -6.43 12.04
N ASP A 127 -15.07 -6.62 11.58
CA ASP A 127 -15.96 -5.54 11.12
C ASP A 127 -17.18 -5.31 12.04
N GLY A 128 -17.15 -5.88 13.26
CA GLY A 128 -18.16 -5.69 14.30
C GLY A 128 -17.55 -5.62 15.71
N SER A 129 -18.28 -4.99 16.64
CA SER A 129 -17.91 -4.88 18.06
C SER A 129 -18.09 -6.18 18.83
N GLU A 130 -19.04 -7.02 18.41
CA GLU A 130 -19.47 -8.25 19.12
C GLU A 130 -19.01 -9.55 18.43
N SER A 131 -17.86 -9.50 17.76
CA SER A 131 -17.29 -10.60 16.98
C SER A 131 -17.18 -11.94 17.74
N GLU A 132 -17.04 -11.93 19.06
CA GLU A 132 -16.95 -13.18 19.85
C GLU A 132 -18.32 -13.84 20.08
N TRP A 133 -19.40 -13.07 20.15
CA TRP A 133 -20.75 -13.57 20.32
C TRP A 133 -21.27 -14.21 19.04
N HIS A 134 -21.02 -13.55 17.90
CA HIS A 134 -21.44 -14.06 16.59
C HIS A 134 -20.70 -15.32 16.16
N ARG A 135 -19.48 -15.56 16.67
CA ARG A 135 -18.71 -16.78 16.43
C ARG A 135 -19.40 -18.05 16.96
N ARG A 136 -20.17 -17.93 18.07
CA ARG A 136 -20.87 -19.06 18.70
C ARG A 136 -22.25 -19.33 18.11
N HIS A 137 -22.73 -18.46 17.24
CA HIS A 137 -24.04 -18.61 16.62
C HIS A 137 -24.03 -19.82 15.65
N PRO A 138 -25.09 -20.65 15.60
CA PRO A 138 -25.11 -21.88 14.79
C PRO A 138 -25.25 -21.64 13.27
N MET A 139 -25.75 -20.47 12.86
CA MET A 139 -25.89 -20.13 11.43
C MET A 139 -24.52 -20.12 10.72
N LEU A 140 -24.43 -20.86 9.61
CA LEU A 140 -23.22 -20.95 8.80
C LEU A 140 -23.03 -19.69 7.93
N LEU A 141 -21.79 -19.23 7.76
CA LEU A 141 -21.44 -18.17 6.80
C LEU A 141 -20.22 -18.60 5.99
N VAL A 142 -20.46 -19.02 4.75
CA VAL A 142 -19.41 -19.52 3.83
C VAL A 142 -19.34 -18.67 2.57
N GLU A 143 -18.13 -18.54 2.01
CA GLU A 143 -17.89 -17.83 0.75
C GLU A 143 -17.65 -18.86 -0.36
N LEU A 144 -18.39 -18.79 -1.46
CA LEU A 144 -18.29 -19.76 -2.54
C LEU A 144 -17.11 -19.46 -3.48
N ASP A 145 -16.20 -20.41 -3.71
CA ASP A 145 -15.14 -20.32 -4.73
C ASP A 145 -15.67 -20.74 -6.11
N CYS A 146 -16.58 -19.94 -6.65
CA CYS A 146 -17.15 -20.23 -7.96
C CYS A 146 -17.20 -18.98 -8.83
N GLY A 147 -16.88 -19.12 -10.12
CA GLY A 147 -16.96 -17.99 -11.05
C GLY A 147 -18.40 -17.49 -11.19
N LEU A 148 -18.56 -16.26 -11.67
CA LEU A 148 -19.89 -15.61 -11.83
C LEU A 148 -20.92 -16.50 -12.55
N ARG A 149 -20.49 -17.30 -13.53
CA ARG A 149 -21.37 -18.23 -14.26
C ARG A 149 -21.97 -19.31 -13.36
N ALA A 150 -21.21 -19.85 -12.41
CA ALA A 150 -21.71 -20.86 -11.48
C ALA A 150 -22.69 -20.23 -10.48
N VAL A 151 -22.44 -18.99 -10.06
CA VAL A 151 -23.39 -18.20 -9.26
C VAL A 151 -24.71 -18.03 -10.00
N ASP A 152 -24.66 -17.67 -11.29
CA ASP A 152 -25.87 -17.52 -12.12
C ASP A 152 -26.68 -18.82 -12.22
N VAL A 153 -26.00 -19.97 -12.34
CA VAL A 153 -26.64 -21.29 -12.36
C VAL A 153 -27.32 -21.57 -11.02
N ILE A 154 -26.62 -21.35 -9.90
CA ILE A 154 -27.18 -21.54 -8.55
C ILE A 154 -28.42 -20.66 -8.35
N MET A 155 -28.34 -19.38 -8.73
CA MET A 155 -29.47 -18.45 -8.60
C MET A 155 -30.66 -18.88 -9.46
N LYS A 156 -30.45 -19.21 -10.74
CA LYS A 156 -31.51 -19.64 -11.65
C LYS A 156 -32.20 -20.93 -11.20
N GLU A 157 -31.44 -21.90 -10.71
CA GLU A 157 -32.01 -23.17 -10.24
C GLU A 157 -32.72 -23.01 -8.90
N ALA A 158 -32.21 -22.16 -8.01
CA ALA A 158 -32.88 -21.86 -6.74
C ALA A 158 -34.22 -21.13 -6.93
N ASP A 159 -34.37 -20.31 -7.96
CA ASP A 159 -35.65 -19.69 -8.34
C ASP A 159 -36.59 -20.62 -9.12
N SER A 160 -36.14 -21.81 -9.51
CA SER A 160 -36.97 -22.74 -10.27
C SER A 160 -38.08 -23.36 -9.39
N PRO A 161 -39.22 -23.80 -9.97
CA PRO A 161 -40.29 -24.45 -9.19
C PRO A 161 -39.85 -25.73 -8.49
N ALA A 162 -38.82 -26.40 -9.00
CA ALA A 162 -38.23 -27.59 -8.39
C ALA A 162 -37.40 -27.26 -7.14
N GLY A 163 -37.01 -25.99 -6.98
CA GLY A 163 -36.12 -25.50 -5.93
C GLY A 163 -34.71 -26.06 -6.06
N LEU A 164 -33.83 -25.61 -5.17
CA LEU A 164 -32.47 -26.11 -5.04
C LEU A 164 -32.23 -26.49 -3.57
N THR A 165 -31.61 -27.65 -3.35
CA THR A 165 -31.18 -28.09 -2.03
C THR A 165 -29.67 -28.19 -2.01
N VAL A 166 -29.06 -27.67 -0.95
CA VAL A 166 -27.61 -27.65 -0.75
C VAL A 166 -27.24 -28.50 0.45
N ARG A 167 -26.14 -29.24 0.36
CA ARG A 167 -25.46 -29.84 1.50
C ARG A 167 -24.21 -29.00 1.79
N ILE A 168 -24.14 -28.43 2.98
CA ILE A 168 -23.10 -27.50 3.40
C ILE A 168 -22.21 -28.18 4.45
N THR A 169 -20.91 -28.16 4.17
CA THR A 169 -19.84 -28.47 5.13
C THR A 169 -18.76 -27.40 4.96
N ILE A 170 -18.19 -26.91 6.06
CA ILE A 170 -17.20 -25.81 6.03
C ILE A 170 -15.84 -26.34 5.57
N ASP A 171 -15.27 -25.70 4.57
CA ASP A 171 -13.91 -25.99 4.11
C ASP A 171 -12.83 -25.34 4.99
N SER A 172 -11.65 -25.97 5.02
CA SER A 172 -10.47 -25.35 5.63
C SER A 172 -10.08 -24.10 4.85
N ASN A 173 -9.85 -23.00 5.56
CA ASN A 173 -9.46 -21.75 4.92
C ASN A 173 -7.93 -21.73 4.71
N GLU A 174 -7.50 -21.86 3.45
CA GLU A 174 -6.07 -21.89 3.06
C GLU A 174 -5.32 -20.60 3.45
N TRP A 175 -6.02 -19.47 3.58
CA TRP A 175 -5.42 -18.21 3.98
C TRP A 175 -4.95 -18.20 5.42
N ILE A 176 -5.56 -18.99 6.31
CA ILE A 176 -5.10 -19.09 7.71
C ILE A 176 -3.66 -19.61 7.74
N GLY A 177 -3.42 -20.73 7.05
CA GLY A 177 -2.08 -21.31 6.95
C GLY A 177 -1.10 -20.37 6.25
N THR A 178 -1.53 -19.71 5.17
CA THR A 178 -0.67 -18.77 4.43
C THR A 178 -0.31 -17.54 5.26
N PHE A 179 -1.28 -16.96 5.96
CA PHE A 179 -1.04 -15.82 6.83
C PHE A 179 -0.14 -16.18 8.00
N ALA A 180 -0.22 -17.39 8.55
CA ALA A 180 0.72 -17.85 9.55
C ALA A 180 2.11 -18.19 8.98
N ALA A 181 2.21 -18.49 7.69
CA ALA A 181 3.45 -18.96 7.08
C ALA A 181 4.55 -17.88 7.06
N TRP A 182 5.78 -18.35 7.25
CA TRP A 182 6.96 -17.48 7.27
C TRP A 182 7.13 -16.61 6.01
N PRO A 183 6.86 -17.07 4.76
CA PRO A 183 7.09 -16.23 3.58
C PRO A 183 6.18 -15.00 3.60
N TYR A 184 4.93 -15.19 4.02
CA TYR A 184 3.97 -14.10 4.15
C TYR A 184 4.42 -13.10 5.22
N GLN A 185 4.70 -13.61 6.42
CA GLN A 185 5.09 -12.77 7.55
C GLN A 185 6.39 -12.00 7.26
N VAL A 186 7.37 -12.61 6.59
CA VAL A 186 8.63 -11.94 6.27
C VAL A 186 8.46 -10.95 5.12
N PHE A 187 7.97 -11.38 3.96
CA PHE A 187 8.04 -10.57 2.73
C PHE A 187 6.89 -9.57 2.58
N VAL A 188 5.71 -9.86 3.11
CA VAL A 188 4.56 -8.96 3.03
C VAL A 188 4.49 -8.04 4.24
N ARG A 189 4.80 -8.55 5.43
CA ARG A 189 4.69 -7.80 6.69
C ARG A 189 6.00 -7.19 7.16
N TRP A 190 6.94 -8.00 7.62
CA TRP A 190 8.06 -7.49 8.42
C TRP A 190 9.11 -6.74 7.60
N VAL A 191 9.52 -7.25 6.44
CA VAL A 191 10.52 -6.58 5.59
C VAL A 191 10.03 -5.20 5.13
N PRO A 192 8.83 -5.05 4.53
CA PRO A 192 8.30 -3.73 4.20
C PRO A 192 8.16 -2.82 5.42
N SER A 193 7.59 -3.33 6.53
CA SER A 193 7.40 -2.55 7.77
C SER A 193 8.73 -2.01 8.32
N ILE A 194 9.79 -2.81 8.33
CA ILE A 194 11.13 -2.41 8.79
C ILE A 194 11.73 -1.36 7.85
N ILE A 195 11.65 -1.57 6.52
CA ILE A 195 12.18 -0.60 5.55
C ILE A 195 11.46 0.74 5.69
N PHE A 196 10.13 0.73 5.81
CA PHE A 196 9.34 1.93 6.10
C PHE A 196 9.73 2.57 7.44
N GLY A 197 9.96 1.76 8.48
CA GLY A 197 10.38 2.24 9.79
C GLY A 197 11.74 2.95 9.74
N ILE A 198 12.72 2.36 9.05
CA ILE A 198 14.03 2.97 8.81
C ILE A 198 13.86 4.27 8.03
N ALA A 199 13.02 4.29 6.98
CA ALA A 199 12.74 5.49 6.19
C ALA A 199 12.11 6.60 7.05
N GLY A 200 11.13 6.26 7.91
CA GLY A 200 10.50 7.20 8.82
C GLY A 200 11.47 7.79 9.85
N VAL A 201 12.27 6.94 10.50
CA VAL A 201 13.27 7.38 11.50
C VAL A 201 14.36 8.24 10.84
N ALA A 202 14.90 7.80 9.71
CA ALA A 202 15.89 8.57 8.97
C ALA A 202 15.33 9.91 8.48
N GLY A 203 14.08 9.92 7.99
CA GLY A 203 13.37 11.11 7.54
C GLY A 203 13.17 12.12 8.67
N ALA A 204 12.70 11.67 9.83
CA ALA A 204 12.55 12.49 11.03
C ALA A 204 13.89 13.09 11.48
N TYR A 205 14.95 12.28 11.51
CA TYR A 205 16.29 12.76 11.83
C TYR A 205 16.80 13.80 10.82
N PHE A 206 16.61 13.57 9.52
CA PHE A 206 17.01 14.52 8.48
C PHE A 206 16.22 15.82 8.55
N LEU A 207 14.92 15.77 8.82
CA LEU A 207 14.08 16.95 9.05
C LEU A 207 14.58 17.76 10.25
N ALA A 208 14.88 17.11 11.38
CA ALA A 208 15.41 17.77 12.56
C ALA A 208 16.75 18.47 12.26
N VAL A 209 17.65 17.81 11.54
CA VAL A 209 18.93 18.41 11.14
C VAL A 209 18.73 19.58 10.18
N HIS A 210 17.84 19.48 9.19
CA HIS A 210 17.54 20.61 8.29
C HIS A 210 16.92 21.78 9.03
N PHE A 211 16.03 21.53 9.99
CA PHE A 211 15.46 22.57 10.85
C PHE A 211 16.54 23.29 11.66
N LEU A 212 17.47 22.54 12.27
CA LEU A 212 18.62 23.12 12.98
C LEU A 212 19.50 23.95 12.05
N LEU A 213 19.75 23.50 10.81
CA LEU A 213 20.53 24.26 9.83
C LEU A 213 19.85 25.56 9.41
N ILE A 214 18.52 25.55 9.22
CA ILE A 214 17.75 26.78 8.91
C ILE A 214 17.80 27.73 10.09
N ASN A 215 17.61 27.21 11.30
CA ASN A 215 17.66 27.99 12.51
C ASN A 215 19.04 28.65 12.71
N ASP A 216 20.12 27.89 12.52
CA ASP A 216 21.48 28.40 12.68
C ASP A 216 21.80 29.48 11.63
N ARG A 217 21.29 29.32 10.40
CA ARG A 217 21.38 30.37 9.36
C ARG A 217 20.64 31.64 9.77
N PHE A 218 19.43 31.51 10.33
CA PHE A 218 18.66 32.65 10.83
C PHE A 218 19.39 33.37 11.97
N VAL A 219 19.94 32.61 12.93
CA VAL A 219 20.73 33.17 14.04
C VAL A 219 21.96 33.89 13.51
N ALA A 220 22.68 33.30 12.55
CA ALA A 220 23.88 33.91 11.96
C ALA A 220 23.58 35.15 11.10
N SER A 221 22.45 35.20 10.39
CA SER A 221 22.12 36.31 9.48
C SER A 221 21.35 37.45 10.15
N THR A 222 20.79 37.24 11.34
CA THR A 222 19.90 38.23 11.99
C THR A 222 20.53 38.78 13.26
N VAL A 223 20.69 40.11 13.32
CA VAL A 223 21.16 40.86 14.49
C VAL A 223 20.30 40.52 15.72
N GLU A 224 20.94 40.29 16.88
CA GLU A 224 20.28 39.80 18.11
C GLU A 224 19.03 40.57 18.51
N LYS A 225 19.09 41.90 18.50
CA LYS A 225 17.96 42.78 18.85
C LYS A 225 16.75 42.67 17.90
N ARG A 226 16.92 42.05 16.72
CA ARG A 226 15.87 41.87 15.71
C ARG A 226 15.34 40.42 15.61
N ARG A 227 15.83 39.52 16.46
CA ARG A 227 15.41 38.11 16.53
C ARG A 227 14.06 37.98 17.25
N THR A 228 12.96 38.17 16.53
CA THR A 228 11.61 37.91 17.06
C THR A 228 11.14 36.50 16.71
N TRP A 229 10.31 35.91 17.56
CA TRP A 229 9.72 34.58 17.31
C TRP A 229 8.95 34.52 15.99
N ARG A 230 8.19 35.58 15.65
CA ARG A 230 7.49 35.69 14.36
C ARG A 230 8.44 35.63 13.16
N ARG A 231 9.60 36.29 13.21
CA ARG A 231 10.61 36.25 12.14
C ARG A 231 11.35 34.92 12.08
N ARG A 232 11.55 34.29 13.23
CA ARG A 232 12.12 32.93 13.31
C ARG A 232 11.19 31.92 12.65
N ILE A 233 9.89 31.97 12.96
CA ILE A 233 8.87 31.17 12.27
C ILE A 233 8.85 31.51 10.79
N ALA A 234 8.79 32.79 10.40
CA ALA A 234 8.77 33.18 8.99
C ALA A 234 10.02 32.68 8.23
N SER A 235 11.20 32.71 8.86
CA SER A 235 12.44 32.17 8.29
C SER A 235 12.41 30.65 8.17
N VAL A 236 11.83 29.94 9.14
CA VAL A 236 11.61 28.50 9.07
C VAL A 236 10.63 28.19 7.95
N VAL A 237 9.47 28.84 7.92
CA VAL A 237 8.43 28.66 6.90
C VAL A 237 8.99 28.95 5.51
N ASN A 238 9.69 30.06 5.31
CA ASN A 238 10.34 30.38 4.04
C ASN A 238 11.44 29.38 3.67
N GLY A 239 12.11 28.78 4.67
CA GLY A 239 13.00 27.65 4.46
C GLY A 239 12.26 26.38 4.03
N PHE A 240 11.10 26.09 4.62
CA PHE A 240 10.22 24.96 4.29
C PHE A 240 9.51 25.10 2.95
N VAL A 241 9.33 26.31 2.43
CA VAL A 241 8.83 26.56 1.06
C VAL A 241 9.74 25.94 0.00
N SER A 242 10.98 25.60 0.36
CA SER A 242 11.80 24.74 -0.49
C SER A 242 11.17 23.33 -0.57
N GLY A 243 10.64 22.98 -1.74
CA GLY A 243 9.84 21.75 -1.94
C GLY A 243 10.48 20.46 -1.41
N HIS A 244 11.81 20.39 -1.30
CA HIS A 244 12.50 19.23 -0.74
C HIS A 244 12.16 18.93 0.73
N LEU A 245 11.90 19.94 1.57
CA LEU A 245 11.51 19.70 2.97
C LEU A 245 10.06 19.23 3.09
N ILE A 246 9.19 19.71 2.20
CA ILE A 246 7.81 19.23 2.09
C ILE A 246 7.83 17.76 1.67
N ALA A 247 8.56 17.41 0.60
CA ALA A 247 8.69 16.02 0.15
C ALA A 247 9.18 15.09 1.28
N LEU A 248 10.22 15.52 2.01
CA LEU A 248 10.77 14.76 3.13
C LEU A 248 9.77 14.62 4.28
N ALA A 249 8.98 15.65 4.59
CA ALA A 249 7.93 15.58 5.61
C ALA A 249 6.82 14.59 5.23
N PHE A 250 6.33 14.64 3.98
CA PHE A 250 5.33 13.71 3.48
C PHE A 250 5.85 12.26 3.51
N ASP A 251 7.07 12.01 3.03
CA ASP A 251 7.65 10.66 3.07
C ASP A 251 7.89 10.17 4.51
N THR A 252 8.26 11.06 5.44
CA THR A 252 8.47 10.70 6.84
C THR A 252 7.16 10.25 7.48
N VAL A 253 6.09 11.04 7.33
CA VAL A 253 4.77 10.72 7.91
C VAL A 253 4.20 9.47 7.27
N ALA A 254 4.23 9.36 5.95
CA ALA A 254 3.72 8.20 5.23
C ALA A 254 4.49 6.92 5.61
N SER A 255 5.83 6.97 5.64
CA SER A 255 6.64 5.80 5.98
C SER A 255 6.47 5.38 7.44
N ALA A 256 6.44 6.32 8.39
CA ALA A 256 6.20 6.00 9.79
C ALA A 256 4.81 5.35 9.99
N THR A 257 3.78 5.92 9.36
CA THR A 257 2.40 5.40 9.42
C THR A 257 2.34 3.99 8.83
N MET A 258 2.88 3.79 7.62
CA MET A 258 2.86 2.49 6.95
C MET A 258 3.69 1.43 7.68
N SER A 259 4.80 1.81 8.32
CA SER A 259 5.58 0.89 9.15
C SER A 259 4.72 0.30 10.28
N VAL A 260 4.01 1.16 11.01
CA VAL A 260 3.13 0.76 12.10
C VAL A 260 1.94 -0.02 11.57
N VAL A 261 1.25 0.47 10.54
CA VAL A 261 0.04 -0.18 10.01
C VAL A 261 0.36 -1.57 9.45
N ILE A 262 1.38 -1.72 8.60
CA ILE A 262 1.76 -3.05 8.07
C ILE A 262 2.24 -3.95 9.21
N GLY A 263 3.04 -3.41 10.14
CA GLY A 263 3.55 -4.17 11.28
C GLY A 263 2.44 -4.68 12.20
N VAL A 264 1.44 -3.87 12.51
CA VAL A 264 0.34 -4.19 13.42
C VAL A 264 -0.72 -5.05 12.73
N THR A 265 -1.23 -4.61 11.58
CA THR A 265 -2.30 -5.31 10.84
C THR A 265 -1.80 -6.57 10.16
N GLY A 266 -0.51 -6.62 9.84
CA GLY A 266 0.10 -7.71 9.09
C GLY A 266 -0.40 -7.79 7.66
N PHE A 267 -0.99 -6.71 7.11
CA PHE A 267 -1.62 -6.67 5.79
C PHE A 267 -2.57 -7.87 5.62
N TYR A 268 -3.74 -7.87 6.29
CA TYR A 268 -4.70 -8.99 6.35
C TYR A 268 -4.31 -10.19 7.23
N SER A 269 -3.02 -10.41 7.56
CA SER A 269 -2.62 -11.62 8.31
C SER A 269 -2.95 -11.64 9.80
N THR A 270 -3.43 -10.54 10.38
CA THR A 270 -3.83 -10.49 11.80
C THR A 270 -5.13 -9.74 11.99
N SER A 271 -5.75 -9.93 13.15
CA SER A 271 -6.96 -9.20 13.55
C SER A 271 -6.67 -8.09 14.57
N ASN A 272 -5.44 -7.57 14.61
CA ASN A 272 -5.02 -6.57 15.60
C ASN A 272 -5.66 -5.19 15.35
N ALA A 273 -6.20 -4.95 14.16
CA ALA A 273 -6.92 -3.73 13.82
C ALA A 273 -8.29 -4.05 13.21
N PRO A 274 -9.26 -3.12 13.32
CA PRO A 274 -10.52 -3.22 12.62
C PRO A 274 -10.36 -3.33 11.10
N ALA A 275 -11.29 -4.01 10.43
CA ALA A 275 -11.23 -4.24 8.98
C ALA A 275 -11.12 -2.93 8.17
N TRP A 276 -11.84 -1.88 8.57
CA TRP A 276 -11.82 -0.58 7.89
C TRP A 276 -10.46 0.12 7.96
N VAL A 277 -9.66 -0.09 9.02
CA VAL A 277 -8.28 0.43 9.11
C VAL A 277 -7.41 -0.26 8.09
N THR A 278 -7.44 -1.60 8.05
CA THR A 278 -6.66 -2.39 7.10
C THR A 278 -7.02 -2.02 5.65
N LEU A 279 -8.31 -1.84 5.36
CA LEU A 279 -8.79 -1.44 4.05
C LEU A 279 -8.38 -0.02 3.67
N PHE A 280 -8.46 0.94 4.60
CA PHE A 280 -8.03 2.33 4.36
C PHE A 280 -6.57 2.39 3.90
N PHE A 281 -5.68 1.62 4.53
CA PHE A 281 -4.25 1.63 4.21
C PHE A 281 -3.84 0.59 3.16
N THR A 282 -4.79 -0.07 2.48
CA THR A 282 -4.48 -1.12 1.49
C THR A 282 -3.67 -0.57 0.31
N MET A 283 -3.90 0.69 -0.08
CA MET A 283 -3.12 1.37 -1.12
C MET A 283 -1.76 1.90 -0.64
N GLN A 284 -1.39 1.63 0.61
CA GLN A 284 -0.08 1.93 1.19
C GLN A 284 0.34 3.41 1.10
N MET A 285 -0.60 4.34 1.21
CA MET A 285 -0.32 5.79 1.07
C MET A 285 0.42 6.10 -0.26
N SER A 286 0.04 5.40 -1.34
CA SER A 286 0.43 5.63 -2.73
C SER A 286 0.49 7.10 -3.17
N GLY A 287 -0.57 7.89 -2.97
CA GLY A 287 -0.70 9.30 -3.33
C GLY A 287 0.22 10.23 -2.52
N TRP A 288 0.35 10.04 -1.21
CA TRP A 288 1.30 10.77 -0.34
C TRP A 288 2.72 10.65 -0.87
N ALA A 289 3.14 9.42 -1.14
CA ALA A 289 4.49 9.21 -1.64
C ALA A 289 4.61 9.49 -3.15
N PHE A 290 3.50 9.61 -3.90
CA PHE A 290 3.50 10.23 -5.22
C PHE A 290 3.78 11.73 -5.15
N VAL A 291 3.17 12.46 -4.21
CA VAL A 291 3.48 13.87 -3.97
C VAL A 291 4.97 14.02 -3.65
N ALA A 292 5.50 13.19 -2.75
CA ALA A 292 6.92 13.20 -2.41
C ALA A 292 7.81 12.86 -3.63
N THR A 293 7.41 11.88 -4.45
CA THR A 293 8.15 11.50 -5.67
C THR A 293 8.11 12.59 -6.73
N PHE A 294 6.96 13.23 -6.93
CA PHE A 294 6.79 14.33 -7.86
C PHE A 294 7.69 15.50 -7.46
N VAL A 295 7.67 15.90 -6.19
CA VAL A 295 8.55 16.97 -5.71
C VAL A 295 10.04 16.57 -5.75
N SER A 296 10.36 15.31 -5.45
CA SER A 296 11.73 14.78 -5.58
C SER A 296 12.21 14.81 -7.03
N SER A 297 11.31 14.53 -7.98
CA SER A 297 11.62 14.59 -9.41
C SER A 297 11.92 16.01 -9.86
N ILE A 298 11.23 17.01 -9.28
CA ILE A 298 11.53 18.43 -9.55
C ILE A 298 12.95 18.77 -9.13
N VAL A 299 13.33 18.37 -7.91
CA VAL A 299 14.68 18.59 -7.41
C VAL A 299 15.71 17.86 -8.28
N TRP A 300 15.42 16.63 -8.70
CA TRP A 300 16.30 15.84 -9.56
C TRP A 300 16.52 16.51 -10.92
N VAL A 301 15.44 16.91 -11.59
CA VAL A 301 15.49 17.59 -12.90
C VAL A 301 16.30 18.87 -12.78
N GLN A 302 15.98 19.76 -11.82
CA GLN A 302 16.71 21.01 -11.57
C GLN A 302 18.21 20.83 -11.33
N ARG A 303 18.62 19.67 -10.78
CA ARG A 303 20.05 19.33 -10.58
C ARG A 303 20.68 18.78 -11.85
N LEU A 304 19.99 17.90 -12.55
CA LEU A 304 20.42 17.35 -13.83
C LEU A 304 20.64 18.46 -14.87
N GLU A 305 19.79 19.50 -14.84
CA GLU A 305 19.89 20.68 -15.69
C GLU A 305 21.23 21.42 -15.57
N ARG A 306 21.85 21.40 -14.38
CA ARG A 306 23.13 22.08 -14.14
C ARG A 306 24.31 21.30 -14.70
N ILE A 307 24.13 20.01 -14.99
CA ILE A 307 25.17 19.09 -15.42
C ILE A 307 25.09 18.84 -16.92
N ILE A 308 23.88 18.75 -17.48
CA ILE A 308 23.66 18.45 -18.91
C ILE A 308 23.43 19.75 -19.71
N PRO A 309 24.22 20.02 -20.77
CA PRO A 309 24.06 21.21 -21.62
C PRO A 309 22.66 21.29 -22.24
N ARG A 310 22.08 22.51 -22.26
CA ARG A 310 20.73 22.78 -22.80
C ARG A 310 20.53 22.32 -24.25
N SER A 311 21.59 22.27 -25.06
CA SER A 311 21.55 21.91 -26.49
C SER A 311 21.23 20.43 -26.78
N ARG A 312 21.32 19.53 -25.80
CA ARG A 312 21.02 18.08 -25.96
C ARG A 312 19.60 17.67 -25.55
N ARG A 313 18.72 18.61 -25.21
CA ARG A 313 17.32 18.31 -24.80
C ARG A 313 16.38 18.24 -26.00
N ARG A 314 16.15 17.05 -26.56
CA ARG A 314 15.16 16.84 -27.64
C ARG A 314 13.86 16.12 -27.22
N TYR A 315 13.70 15.68 -25.97
CA TYR A 315 12.53 14.88 -25.56
C TYR A 315 11.71 15.51 -24.42
N CYS A 316 10.38 15.48 -24.59
CA CYS A 316 9.31 15.82 -23.62
C CYS A 316 9.44 17.16 -22.87
N TRP A 317 9.63 18.27 -23.59
CA TRP A 317 9.75 19.61 -23.01
C TRP A 317 8.58 20.01 -22.09
N ARG A 318 7.33 19.58 -22.40
CA ARG A 318 6.14 19.92 -21.58
C ARG A 318 6.06 19.16 -20.25
N LEU A 319 6.41 17.87 -20.24
CA LEU A 319 6.49 17.10 -19.00
C LEU A 319 7.68 17.59 -18.17
N ILE A 320 8.80 17.87 -18.83
CA ILE A 320 9.98 18.44 -18.18
C ILE A 320 9.68 19.83 -17.62
N SER A 321 8.92 20.70 -18.28
CA SER A 321 8.59 22.04 -17.72
C SER A 321 7.69 21.97 -16.49
N LEU A 322 6.73 21.03 -16.49
CA LEU A 322 5.91 20.74 -15.31
C LEU A 322 6.77 20.17 -14.16
N LEU A 323 7.67 19.24 -14.49
CA LEU A 323 8.66 18.67 -13.57
C LEU A 323 9.83 19.62 -13.27
N HIS A 324 9.97 20.75 -13.94
CA HIS A 324 11.01 21.73 -13.63
C HIS A 324 10.56 22.66 -12.50
N GLY A 325 9.24 22.71 -12.26
CA GLY A 325 8.62 23.60 -11.29
C GLY A 325 8.41 25.01 -11.81
N ASP A 326 8.44 25.21 -13.14
CA ASP A 326 8.27 26.53 -13.78
C ASP A 326 6.88 27.14 -13.49
N HIS A 327 5.90 26.29 -13.13
CA HIS A 327 4.54 26.70 -12.79
C HIS A 327 4.13 26.20 -11.39
N PRO A 328 4.49 26.91 -10.30
CA PRO A 328 4.28 26.44 -8.93
C PRO A 328 2.81 26.19 -8.59
N ARG A 329 1.89 26.99 -9.16
CA ARG A 329 0.44 26.79 -8.98
C ARG A 329 -0.02 25.45 -9.55
N VAL A 330 0.45 25.09 -10.75
CA VAL A 330 0.09 23.83 -11.41
C VAL A 330 0.67 22.65 -10.64
N THR A 331 1.92 22.76 -10.16
CA THR A 331 2.53 21.76 -9.29
C THR A 331 1.72 21.53 -8.01
N ILE A 332 1.30 22.60 -7.32
CA ILE A 332 0.49 22.50 -6.10
C ILE A 332 -0.85 21.83 -6.40
N VAL A 333 -1.54 22.24 -7.46
CA VAL A 333 -2.82 21.65 -7.88
C VAL A 333 -2.64 20.17 -8.21
N ALA A 334 -1.59 19.79 -8.95
CA ALA A 334 -1.33 18.39 -9.27
C ALA A 334 -1.07 17.55 -8.02
N CYS A 335 -0.25 18.04 -7.07
CA CYS A 335 0.00 17.36 -5.80
C CYS A 335 -1.29 17.20 -4.98
N LEU A 336 -2.13 18.24 -4.93
CA LEU A 336 -3.42 18.21 -4.24
C LEU A 336 -4.37 17.19 -4.89
N VAL A 337 -4.41 17.13 -6.21
CA VAL A 337 -5.24 16.15 -6.95
C VAL A 337 -4.79 14.73 -6.61
N PHE A 338 -3.49 14.41 -6.63
CA PHE A 338 -3.02 13.06 -6.28
C PHE A 338 -3.33 12.68 -4.84
N PHE A 339 -3.17 13.64 -3.92
CA PHE A 339 -3.51 13.45 -2.52
C PHE A 339 -5.02 13.21 -2.31
N LEU A 340 -5.87 14.03 -2.90
CA LEU A 340 -7.32 13.91 -2.75
C LEU A 340 -7.86 12.65 -3.44
N LEU A 341 -7.30 12.28 -4.60
CA LEU A 341 -7.66 11.05 -5.30
C LEU A 341 -7.35 9.82 -4.45
N GLU A 342 -6.21 9.83 -3.77
CA GLU A 342 -5.86 8.78 -2.82
C GLU A 342 -6.83 8.74 -1.63
N VAL A 343 -7.03 9.86 -0.95
CA VAL A 343 -7.91 9.89 0.24
C VAL A 343 -9.31 9.41 -0.14
N ALA A 344 -9.80 9.78 -1.33
CA ALA A 344 -11.08 9.30 -1.85
C ALA A 344 -11.10 7.78 -2.06
N ILE A 345 -10.05 7.19 -2.65
CA ILE A 345 -9.99 5.73 -2.86
C ILE A 345 -9.80 4.97 -1.54
N ASP A 346 -9.03 5.50 -0.59
CA ASP A 346 -8.81 4.90 0.73
C ASP A 346 -10.09 4.92 1.57
N ILE A 347 -10.82 6.04 1.59
CA ILE A 347 -12.15 6.13 2.21
C ILE A 347 -13.11 5.15 1.54
N TRP A 348 -13.05 5.05 0.22
CA TRP A 348 -13.89 4.12 -0.53
C TRP A 348 -13.56 2.65 -0.21
N TYR A 349 -12.28 2.28 -0.06
CA TYR A 349 -11.90 0.95 0.41
C TYR A 349 -12.34 0.71 1.85
N ALA A 350 -12.14 1.68 2.75
CA ALA A 350 -12.56 1.58 4.15
C ALA A 350 -14.07 1.41 4.30
N THR A 351 -14.83 1.99 3.36
CA THR A 351 -16.30 1.90 3.29
C THR A 351 -16.77 0.95 2.19
N TRP A 352 -15.89 0.09 1.65
CA TRP A 352 -16.15 -0.73 0.45
C TRP A 352 -17.43 -1.55 0.58
N GLN A 353 -17.67 -2.05 1.79
CA GLN A 353 -18.86 -2.83 2.12
C GLN A 353 -20.14 -2.04 1.86
N ASN A 354 -20.14 -0.71 1.96
CA ASN A 354 -21.32 0.16 1.77
C ASN A 354 -21.55 0.62 0.32
N TRP A 355 -20.53 0.53 -0.55
CA TRP A 355 -20.57 1.16 -1.89
C TRP A 355 -20.32 0.19 -3.06
N ARG A 356 -20.29 -1.12 -2.77
CA ARG A 356 -19.87 -2.21 -3.68
C ARG A 356 -20.53 -2.16 -5.07
N SER A 357 -21.80 -1.76 -5.17
CA SER A 357 -22.55 -1.79 -6.45
C SER A 357 -22.51 -0.49 -7.25
N ARG A 358 -22.15 0.65 -6.65
CA ARG A 358 -22.39 1.98 -7.25
C ARG A 358 -21.14 2.63 -7.87
N TRP A 359 -19.95 2.17 -7.50
CA TRP A 359 -18.67 2.79 -7.87
C TRP A 359 -17.65 1.81 -8.48
N PHE A 360 -18.14 0.76 -9.14
CA PHE A 360 -17.31 -0.31 -9.72
C PHE A 360 -16.13 0.16 -10.61
N PRO A 361 -16.24 1.21 -11.46
CA PRO A 361 -15.11 1.62 -12.30
C PRO A 361 -14.09 2.52 -11.58
N PHE A 362 -14.38 3.04 -10.38
CA PHE A 362 -13.53 4.05 -9.74
C PHE A 362 -12.16 3.49 -9.34
N ALA A 363 -12.11 2.32 -8.71
CA ALA A 363 -10.84 1.73 -8.30
C ALA A 363 -9.91 1.34 -9.46
N PRO A 364 -10.37 0.63 -10.51
CA PRO A 364 -9.53 0.35 -11.66
C PRO A 364 -9.03 1.64 -12.34
N LEU A 365 -9.87 2.67 -12.43
CA LEU A 365 -9.49 3.95 -13.02
C LEU A 365 -8.38 4.64 -12.20
N VAL A 366 -8.56 4.77 -10.89
CA VAL A 366 -7.57 5.38 -9.99
C VAL A 366 -6.26 4.59 -9.99
N ALA A 367 -6.34 3.26 -9.90
CA ALA A 367 -5.17 2.39 -9.98
C ALA A 367 -4.45 2.53 -11.32
N GLY A 368 -5.19 2.63 -12.44
CA GLY A 368 -4.63 2.86 -13.77
C GLY A 368 -3.92 4.21 -13.91
N ILE A 369 -4.51 5.28 -13.35
CA ILE A 369 -3.89 6.61 -13.29
C ILE A 369 -2.58 6.54 -12.50
N PHE A 370 -2.58 5.94 -11.31
CA PHE A 370 -1.37 5.80 -10.51
C PHE A 370 -0.33 4.91 -11.21
N ALA A 371 -0.71 3.79 -11.82
CA ALA A 371 0.22 2.96 -12.57
C ALA A 371 0.87 3.71 -13.74
N LEU A 372 0.11 4.52 -14.48
CA LEU A 372 0.62 5.36 -15.56
C LEU A 372 1.60 6.42 -15.03
N LEU A 373 1.28 7.06 -13.91
CA LEU A 373 2.16 8.05 -13.28
C LEU A 373 3.45 7.41 -12.75
N GLU A 374 3.36 6.22 -12.12
CA GLU A 374 4.51 5.45 -11.66
C GLU A 374 5.43 5.14 -12.86
N LEU A 375 4.84 4.70 -13.99
CA LEU A 375 5.54 4.39 -15.22
C LEU A 375 6.26 5.63 -15.80
N ILE A 376 5.56 6.75 -15.93
CA ILE A 376 6.12 7.98 -16.51
C ILE A 376 7.27 8.52 -15.64
N LEU A 377 7.04 8.66 -14.33
CA LEU A 377 8.03 9.21 -13.42
C LEU A 377 9.22 8.27 -13.24
N GLY A 378 8.98 6.96 -13.10
CA GLY A 378 10.04 5.98 -12.95
C GLY A 378 10.91 5.89 -14.21
N ALA A 379 10.32 5.93 -15.41
CA ALA A 379 11.06 6.01 -16.67
C ALA A 379 11.92 7.29 -16.73
N ASN A 380 11.40 8.44 -16.28
CA ASN A 380 12.15 9.69 -16.22
C ASN A 380 13.37 9.59 -15.27
N PHE A 381 13.21 8.97 -14.09
CA PHE A 381 14.33 8.71 -13.19
C PHE A 381 15.39 7.82 -13.84
N LEU A 382 15.00 6.72 -14.48
CA LEU A 382 15.92 5.78 -15.12
C LEU A 382 16.68 6.41 -16.29
N VAL A 383 15.97 7.10 -17.19
CA VAL A 383 16.59 7.79 -18.34
C VAL A 383 17.51 8.91 -17.86
N GLY A 384 17.08 9.70 -16.87
CA GLY A 384 17.91 10.76 -16.28
C GLY A 384 19.19 10.22 -15.64
N THR A 385 19.06 9.10 -14.93
CA THR A 385 20.16 8.37 -14.28
C THR A 385 21.16 7.83 -15.31
N GLY A 386 20.68 7.24 -16.41
CA GLY A 386 21.54 6.76 -17.50
C GLY A 386 22.31 7.88 -18.19
N ARG A 387 21.64 9.02 -18.45
CA ARG A 387 22.30 10.20 -19.01
C ARG A 387 23.35 10.79 -18.08
N TYR A 388 23.05 10.83 -16.78
CA TYR A 388 24.01 11.27 -15.77
C TYR A 388 25.29 10.43 -15.81
N LEU A 389 25.19 9.09 -15.85
CA LEU A 389 26.35 8.21 -15.97
C LEU A 389 27.14 8.45 -17.25
N TYR A 390 26.44 8.63 -18.36
CA TYR A 390 27.06 8.89 -19.65
C TYR A 390 27.86 10.20 -19.65
N GLU A 391 27.30 11.31 -19.16
CA GLU A 391 28.05 12.57 -19.12
C GLU A 391 29.21 12.54 -18.11
N VAL A 392 29.04 11.87 -16.96
CA VAL A 392 30.12 11.70 -15.97
C VAL A 392 31.27 10.85 -16.52
N SER A 393 30.98 9.82 -17.32
CA SER A 393 32.02 9.00 -17.96
C SER A 393 32.87 9.77 -18.98
N LYS A 394 32.36 10.89 -19.53
CA LYS A 394 33.08 11.75 -20.48
C LYS A 394 34.00 12.76 -19.81
N THR A 395 33.73 13.08 -18.55
CA THR A 395 34.54 14.03 -17.80
C THR A 395 35.67 13.29 -17.10
N THR A 396 36.92 13.61 -17.41
CA THR A 396 38.09 13.23 -16.61
C THR A 396 37.95 13.87 -15.24
N ILE A 397 37.47 13.09 -14.28
CA ILE A 397 37.23 13.55 -12.92
C ILE A 397 38.59 13.82 -12.27
N ASP A 398 38.89 15.10 -12.07
CA ASP A 398 40.03 15.53 -11.26
C ASP A 398 39.76 15.12 -9.80
N GLN A 399 40.62 14.27 -9.21
CA GLN A 399 40.41 13.60 -7.92
C GLN A 399 40.29 14.56 -6.71
N ARG A 400 40.41 15.87 -6.92
CA ARG A 400 40.52 16.89 -5.86
C ARG A 400 39.24 17.13 -5.06
N ASP A 401 38.06 16.69 -5.51
CA ASP A 401 36.79 16.99 -4.82
C ASP A 401 35.96 15.75 -4.42
N THR A 402 36.59 14.84 -3.65
CA THR A 402 36.00 13.57 -3.16
C THR A 402 34.67 13.71 -2.40
N ALA A 403 34.36 14.90 -1.86
CA ALA A 403 33.11 15.16 -1.15
C ALA A 403 31.93 15.34 -2.12
N VAL A 404 32.14 16.05 -3.23
CA VAL A 404 31.14 16.27 -4.26
C VAL A 404 30.79 14.95 -4.96
N HIS A 405 31.81 14.12 -5.27
CA HIS A 405 31.59 12.79 -5.84
C HIS A 405 30.77 11.86 -4.96
N ARG A 406 30.99 11.86 -3.64
CA ARG A 406 30.19 11.05 -2.71
C ARG A 406 28.72 11.45 -2.72
N VAL A 407 28.44 12.76 -2.72
CA VAL A 407 27.06 13.27 -2.75
C VAL A 407 26.40 12.92 -4.08
N LEU A 408 27.08 13.15 -5.20
CA LEU A 408 26.56 12.85 -6.53
C LEU A 408 26.31 11.35 -6.73
N ARG A 409 27.25 10.48 -6.30
CA ARG A 409 27.09 9.02 -6.33
C ARG A 409 25.88 8.57 -5.49
N ARG A 410 25.67 9.18 -4.32
CA ARG A 410 24.49 8.90 -3.48
C ARG A 410 23.19 9.27 -4.19
N ILE A 411 23.10 10.50 -4.71
CA ILE A 411 21.88 10.98 -5.38
C ILE A 411 21.58 10.10 -6.61
N TRP A 412 22.61 9.74 -7.38
CA TRP A 412 22.49 8.83 -8.52
C TRP A 412 21.93 7.45 -8.11
N TRP A 413 22.50 6.80 -7.09
CA TRP A 413 21.99 5.52 -6.59
C TRP A 413 20.55 5.64 -6.09
N CYS A 414 20.21 6.71 -5.39
CA CYS A 414 18.85 6.93 -4.91
C CYS A 414 17.87 7.15 -6.07
N ALA A 415 18.24 7.94 -7.09
CA ALA A 415 17.43 8.14 -8.28
C ALA A 415 17.20 6.83 -9.06
N LEU A 416 18.24 6.00 -9.19
CA LEU A 416 18.13 4.66 -9.78
C LEU A 416 17.16 3.78 -8.99
N LEU A 417 17.30 3.72 -7.67
CA LEU A 417 16.44 2.93 -6.79
C LEU A 417 14.99 3.40 -6.83
N ILE A 418 14.74 4.71 -6.86
CA ILE A 418 13.40 5.27 -7.06
C ILE A 418 12.85 4.76 -8.39
N GLY A 419 13.55 4.98 -9.51
CA GLY A 419 13.09 4.53 -10.83
C GLY A 419 12.79 3.03 -10.91
N LEU A 420 13.69 2.18 -10.40
CA LEU A 420 13.51 0.72 -10.36
C LEU A 420 12.34 0.30 -9.47
N SER A 421 12.18 0.93 -8.31
CA SER A 421 11.07 0.63 -7.41
C SER A 421 9.69 0.94 -8.02
N MET A 422 9.58 2.06 -8.74
CA MET A 422 8.36 2.45 -9.45
C MET A 422 8.04 1.48 -10.57
N MET A 423 9.05 1.09 -11.38
CA MET A 423 8.87 0.06 -12.42
C MET A 423 8.42 -1.28 -11.84
N LEU A 424 9.06 -1.73 -10.75
CA LEU A 424 8.73 -3.00 -10.11
C LEU A 424 7.30 -3.00 -9.55
N TYR A 425 6.84 -1.88 -8.99
CA TYR A 425 5.47 -1.71 -8.54
C TYR A 425 4.46 -1.81 -9.70
N VAL A 426 4.75 -1.16 -10.84
CA VAL A 426 3.92 -1.27 -12.05
C VAL A 426 3.88 -2.70 -12.57
N VAL A 427 5.03 -3.39 -12.62
CA VAL A 427 5.10 -4.80 -13.04
C VAL A 427 4.24 -5.69 -12.14
N CYS A 428 4.25 -5.46 -10.82
CA CYS A 428 3.38 -6.18 -9.89
C CYS A 428 1.90 -5.92 -10.18
N GLY A 429 1.51 -4.66 -10.42
CA GLY A 429 0.13 -4.31 -10.80
C GLY A 429 -0.31 -4.95 -12.12
N VAL A 430 0.55 -4.93 -13.14
CA VAL A 430 0.29 -5.60 -14.43
C VAL A 430 0.18 -7.11 -14.24
N ALA A 431 1.02 -7.73 -13.39
CA ALA A 431 0.94 -9.15 -13.08
C ALA A 431 -0.39 -9.51 -12.40
N MET A 432 -0.95 -8.66 -11.54
CA MET A 432 -2.29 -8.87 -10.96
C MET A 432 -3.39 -8.88 -12.01
N ILE A 433 -3.26 -8.08 -13.06
CA ILE A 433 -4.25 -8.01 -14.14
C ILE A 433 -4.07 -9.19 -15.10
N ALA A 434 -2.84 -9.41 -15.57
CA ALA A 434 -2.52 -10.43 -16.56
C ALA A 434 -2.67 -11.86 -16.00
N PHE A 435 -2.34 -12.07 -14.73
CA PHE A 435 -2.40 -13.38 -14.05
C PHE A 435 -3.41 -13.38 -12.91
N TYR A 436 -4.56 -12.73 -13.10
CA TYR A 436 -5.59 -12.51 -12.07
C TYR A 436 -5.88 -13.74 -11.20
N LYS A 437 -6.24 -14.87 -11.80
CA LYS A 437 -6.57 -16.09 -11.04
C LYS A 437 -5.44 -16.59 -10.16
N TRP A 438 -4.19 -16.45 -10.58
CA TRP A 438 -3.02 -16.85 -9.80
C TRP A 438 -2.67 -15.79 -8.74
N ALA A 439 -2.70 -14.50 -9.11
CA ALA A 439 -2.35 -13.39 -8.24
C ALA A 439 -3.27 -13.27 -7.01
N PHE A 440 -4.51 -13.74 -7.12
CA PHE A 440 -5.47 -13.78 -6.02
C PHE A 440 -5.52 -15.13 -5.27
N ARG A 441 -4.58 -16.06 -5.55
CA ARG A 441 -4.31 -17.22 -4.69
C ARG A 441 -3.29 -16.87 -3.61
N PRO A 442 -3.21 -17.61 -2.49
CA PRO A 442 -2.29 -17.29 -1.40
C PRO A 442 -0.82 -17.14 -1.84
N THR A 443 -0.35 -17.98 -2.76
CA THR A 443 1.02 -17.93 -3.28
C THR A 443 1.27 -16.70 -4.17
N GLY A 444 0.43 -16.47 -5.18
CA GLY A 444 0.52 -15.31 -6.06
C GLY A 444 0.34 -14.00 -5.31
N TRP A 445 -0.58 -13.96 -4.35
CA TRP A 445 -0.81 -12.81 -3.48
C TRP A 445 0.45 -12.46 -2.70
N THR A 446 1.07 -13.46 -2.06
CA THR A 446 2.31 -13.27 -1.28
C THR A 446 3.43 -12.72 -2.16
N VAL A 447 3.61 -13.28 -3.36
CA VAL A 447 4.66 -12.84 -4.29
C VAL A 447 4.41 -11.41 -4.77
N VAL A 448 3.20 -11.12 -5.26
CA VAL A 448 2.92 -9.83 -5.88
C VAL A 448 2.84 -8.71 -4.84
N TRP A 449 2.13 -8.92 -3.73
CA TRP A 449 2.08 -7.91 -2.66
C TRP A 449 3.39 -7.81 -1.90
N GLY A 450 4.12 -8.91 -1.67
CA GLY A 450 5.44 -8.85 -1.04
C GLY A 450 6.40 -8.02 -1.90
N THR A 451 6.50 -8.34 -3.20
CA THR A 451 7.37 -7.61 -4.13
C THR A 451 6.95 -6.15 -4.26
N GLY A 452 5.65 -5.89 -4.44
CA GLY A 452 5.11 -4.52 -4.53
C GLY A 452 5.36 -3.69 -3.27
N SER A 453 5.14 -4.28 -2.09
CA SER A 453 5.36 -3.59 -0.80
C SER A 453 6.83 -3.31 -0.55
N ILE A 454 7.72 -4.26 -0.85
CA ILE A 454 9.17 -4.07 -0.73
C ILE A 454 9.65 -3.00 -1.71
N ALA A 455 9.18 -3.05 -2.96
CA ALA A 455 9.49 -2.03 -3.96
C ALA A 455 9.06 -0.65 -3.44
N ARG A 456 7.82 -0.54 -2.95
CA ARG A 456 7.28 0.70 -2.43
C ARG A 456 8.09 1.24 -1.25
N ALA A 457 8.37 0.39 -0.26
CA ALA A 457 9.16 0.77 0.91
C ALA A 457 10.57 1.21 0.53
N THR A 458 11.20 0.51 -0.42
CA THR A 458 12.53 0.86 -0.94
C THR A 458 12.52 2.21 -1.66
N GLY A 459 11.48 2.50 -2.43
CA GLY A 459 11.28 3.81 -3.07
C GLY A 459 11.19 4.94 -2.04
N CYS A 460 10.42 4.75 -0.95
CA CYS A 460 10.35 5.71 0.16
C CYS A 460 11.71 5.93 0.82
N LEU A 461 12.43 4.85 1.13
CA LEU A 461 13.76 4.92 1.73
C LEU A 461 14.72 5.71 0.82
N ALA A 462 14.74 5.41 -0.47
CA ALA A 462 15.58 6.09 -1.44
C ALA A 462 15.27 7.59 -1.51
N ARG A 463 14.00 8.00 -1.53
CA ARG A 463 13.61 9.43 -1.50
C ARG A 463 14.07 10.13 -0.23
N VAL A 464 13.92 9.52 0.94
CA VAL A 464 14.44 10.06 2.20
C VAL A 464 15.95 10.29 2.12
N PHE A 465 16.71 9.34 1.56
CA PHE A 465 18.16 9.48 1.42
C PHE A 465 18.63 10.47 0.34
N VAL A 466 17.81 10.79 -0.66
CA VAL A 466 18.07 11.92 -1.59
C VAL A 466 18.27 13.20 -0.79
N PHE A 467 17.45 13.41 0.25
CA PHE A 467 17.44 14.61 1.07
C PHE A 467 18.35 14.56 2.30
N GLN A 468 19.18 13.52 2.43
CA GLN A 468 20.11 13.43 3.55
C GLN A 468 21.00 14.68 3.64
N PRO A 469 21.03 15.38 4.80
CA PRO A 469 21.80 16.59 4.99
C PRO A 469 23.29 16.31 4.85
N ARG A 470 24.05 17.33 4.42
CA ARG A 470 25.51 17.19 4.34
C ARG A 470 26.08 17.12 5.76
N PRO A 471 26.96 16.16 6.08
CA PRO A 471 27.64 16.15 7.36
C PRO A 471 28.40 17.47 7.51
N ARG A 472 28.14 18.21 8.59
CA ARG A 472 28.89 19.42 8.94
C ARG A 472 30.36 19.01 9.03
N ARG A 473 31.17 19.38 8.04
CA ARG A 473 32.61 19.49 8.25
C ARG A 473 32.76 20.56 9.32
N ARG A 474 33.03 20.11 10.54
CA ARG A 474 33.21 20.88 11.77
C ARG A 474 33.63 22.32 11.45
N ALA A 475 32.72 23.27 11.71
CA ALA A 475 33.08 24.67 11.98
C ALA A 475 34.14 24.77 13.11
N ARG A 476 34.34 23.70 13.88
CA ARG A 476 35.48 23.48 14.77
C ARG A 476 36.85 23.60 14.08
N GLN A 477 37.01 23.23 12.80
CA GLN A 477 38.28 23.43 12.09
C GLN A 477 38.51 24.91 11.75
N GLN A 478 37.49 25.65 11.31
CA GLN A 478 37.65 27.10 11.11
C GLN A 478 37.85 27.86 12.43
N HIS A 479 37.16 27.48 13.51
CA HIS A 479 37.42 28.07 14.83
C HIS A 479 38.82 27.75 15.35
N LEU A 480 39.33 26.53 15.16
CA LEU A 480 40.71 26.15 15.52
C LEU A 480 41.77 26.81 14.63
N THR A 481 41.47 27.09 13.36
CA THR A 481 42.41 27.79 12.46
C THR A 481 42.43 29.29 12.75
N ILE A 482 41.30 29.89 13.14
CA ILE A 482 41.21 31.29 13.55
C ILE A 482 41.80 31.49 14.95
N GLN A 483 41.57 30.59 15.91
CA GLN A 483 42.27 30.59 17.20
C GLN A 483 43.77 30.35 17.03
N GLY A 484 44.19 29.38 16.21
CA GLY A 484 45.62 29.15 15.94
C GLY A 484 46.32 30.33 15.24
N LYS A 485 45.62 31.09 14.39
CA LYS A 485 46.14 32.34 13.81
C LYS A 485 46.17 33.49 14.83
N SER A 486 45.19 33.58 15.71
CA SER A 486 45.16 34.57 16.78
C SER A 486 46.27 34.34 17.81
N ASP A 487 46.53 33.08 18.17
CA ASP A 487 47.55 32.71 19.16
C ASP A 487 48.98 32.84 18.59
N SER A 488 49.17 32.53 17.30
CA SER A 488 50.46 32.77 16.62
C SER A 488 50.77 34.25 16.38
N LEU A 489 49.76 35.10 16.17
CA LEU A 489 49.92 36.55 16.12
C LEU A 489 50.23 37.13 17.51
N ARG A 490 49.64 36.59 18.59
CA ARG A 490 49.96 36.98 19.96
C ARG A 490 51.38 36.61 20.37
N MET A 491 51.84 35.40 20.02
CA MET A 491 53.21 34.97 20.33
C MET A 491 54.29 35.78 19.58
N ARG A 492 54.01 36.25 18.36
CA ARG A 492 54.93 37.17 17.64
C ARG A 492 54.99 38.55 18.28
N SER A 493 53.87 39.08 18.77
CA SER A 493 53.85 40.40 19.43
C SER A 493 54.60 40.44 20.77
N THR A 494 54.80 39.28 21.41
CA THR A 494 55.53 39.17 22.68
C THR A 494 57.01 38.83 22.53
N SER A 495 57.51 38.56 21.32
CA SER A 495 58.96 38.37 21.09
C SER A 495 59.64 39.58 20.43
N GLU A 496 58.88 40.63 20.14
CA GLU A 496 59.38 41.91 19.59
C GLU A 496 59.30 43.07 20.60
N ALA A 497 59.03 42.76 21.87
CA ALA A 497 59.15 43.66 23.02
C ALA A 497 60.14 43.03 24.01
#